data_AF-Q46RZ5-F1
#
_entry.id   AF-Q46RZ5-F1
#
_cell.length_a   1.000
_cell.length_b   1.000
_cell.length_c   1.000
_cell.angle_alpha   90.00
_cell.angle_beta   90.00
_cell.angle_gamma   90.00
#
_symmetry.space_group_name_H-M   'P 1'
#
loop_
_entity.id
_entity.type
_entity.pdbx_description
1 polymer ?
#
loop_
_entity_poly.entity_id
_entity_poly.type
_entity_poly.pdbx_seq_one_letter_code
_entity_poly.pdbx_strand_id
1 'polypeptide(L)'
;MASLWRSMARRPCCGPACGAGKRCVRKLQMVRGPVSGDDRCRYPATGCFPSLPSTMRVHLQSYSHVSLHRLFLAFPLTIVATHGRSVVRRRGHERLLVPGHDVTIEPFETIDMHLDGSSGQPSSCTFEIRRGMPGTPQDALHQRISRRVFLQPQYAWSAGFIAERIDMPATQLRRLLFSQGTALTDLCRTQRLMRLLFEAMAGDVAMADLKRFVGWPPNGDVESAFYDRFGVSVQTARRLASHRVPELRRSIA
;
A
#
# COMPACT_ATOMS: atom_id res chain seq x y z
N MET A 1 3.73 10.65 -55.73
CA MET A 1 3.48 9.44 -54.92
C MET A 1 2.46 9.79 -53.84
N ALA A 2 1.16 9.96 -54.11
CA ALA A 2 0.14 9.06 -54.69
C ALA A 2 -0.18 7.83 -53.81
N SER A 3 -1.18 7.97 -52.92
CA SER A 3 -2.28 7.02 -52.59
C SER A 3 -2.83 7.35 -51.19
N LEU A 4 -3.89 8.16 -50.97
CA LEU A 4 -5.31 7.90 -51.25
C LEU A 4 -5.75 6.50 -50.77
N TRP A 5 -6.47 6.44 -49.65
CA TRP A 5 -7.57 5.48 -49.46
C TRP A 5 -8.77 6.17 -48.79
N ARG A 6 -9.84 6.28 -49.57
CA ARG A 6 -11.19 6.69 -49.16
C ARG A 6 -11.96 5.46 -48.63
N SER A 7 -12.71 5.71 -47.56
CA SER A 7 -14.12 5.34 -47.32
C SER A 7 -14.83 4.31 -48.23
N MET A 8 -15.43 3.29 -47.62
CA MET A 8 -16.73 2.67 -47.96
C MET A 8 -17.39 2.27 -46.62
N ALA A 9 -18.52 2.86 -46.21
CA ALA A 9 -19.91 2.68 -46.64
C ALA A 9 -20.64 1.49 -45.98
N ARG A 10 -21.92 1.72 -45.68
CA ARG A 10 -22.80 1.03 -44.71
C ARG A 10 -23.73 -0.01 -45.37
N ARG A 11 -24.03 -1.11 -44.62
CA ARG A 11 -25.36 -1.80 -44.41
C ARG A 11 -26.04 -2.52 -45.61
N PRO A 12 -27.17 -3.26 -45.45
CA PRO A 12 -27.62 -4.29 -44.45
C PRO A 12 -28.36 -5.52 -45.10
N CYS A 13 -28.94 -6.40 -44.24
CA CYS A 13 -30.21 -7.20 -44.40
C CYS A 13 -30.20 -8.74 -44.63
N CYS A 14 -30.99 -9.41 -43.74
CA CYS A 14 -31.92 -10.55 -43.91
C CYS A 14 -31.45 -12.02 -44.04
N GLY A 15 -32.07 -12.93 -43.25
CA GLY A 15 -32.07 -14.42 -43.37
C GLY A 15 -33.05 -14.93 -44.46
N PRO A 16 -33.65 -16.16 -44.43
CA PRO A 16 -33.71 -17.24 -43.41
C PRO A 16 -33.53 -18.71 -43.96
N ALA A 17 -33.80 -19.70 -43.09
CA ALA A 17 -34.43 -21.03 -43.34
C ALA A 17 -33.61 -22.36 -43.26
N CYS A 18 -34.29 -23.32 -42.60
CA CYS A 18 -34.04 -24.72 -42.25
C CYS A 18 -33.48 -25.70 -43.30
N GLY A 19 -32.80 -26.74 -42.80
CA GLY A 19 -32.59 -28.02 -43.51
C GLY A 19 -32.03 -29.10 -42.59
N ALA A 20 -32.62 -30.29 -42.60
CA ALA A 20 -32.60 -31.29 -41.54
C ALA A 20 -31.44 -32.31 -41.58
N GLY A 21 -31.17 -32.91 -40.40
CA GLY A 21 -30.83 -34.33 -40.29
C GLY A 21 -29.34 -34.69 -40.23
N LYS A 22 -28.85 -35.03 -39.03
CA LYS A 22 -28.19 -36.33 -38.72
C LYS A 22 -27.75 -36.36 -37.24
N ARG A 23 -27.86 -37.56 -36.68
CA ARG A 23 -27.68 -37.93 -35.26
C ARG A 23 -26.32 -37.48 -34.74
N CYS A 24 -26.32 -36.85 -33.56
CA CYS A 24 -25.11 -36.71 -32.76
C CYS A 24 -25.36 -37.24 -31.33
N VAL A 25 -24.62 -38.30 -31.06
CA VAL A 25 -24.34 -39.05 -29.83
C VAL A 25 -24.52 -38.25 -28.53
N ARG A 26 -25.22 -38.87 -27.56
CA ARG A 26 -25.25 -38.49 -26.14
C ARG A 26 -23.84 -38.21 -25.62
N LYS A 27 -23.56 -36.98 -25.24
CA LYS A 27 -22.36 -36.63 -24.45
C LYS A 27 -22.74 -35.61 -23.39
N LEU A 28 -22.50 -36.02 -22.14
CA LEU A 28 -22.49 -35.30 -20.86
C LEU A 28 -23.04 -33.87 -20.83
N GLN A 29 -24.09 -33.71 -20.02
CA GLN A 29 -24.48 -32.43 -19.42
C GLN A 29 -23.28 -31.80 -18.71
N MET A 30 -22.75 -30.72 -19.28
CA MET A 30 -22.10 -29.65 -18.53
C MET A 30 -23.03 -28.45 -18.57
N VAL A 31 -23.68 -28.18 -17.44
CA VAL A 31 -24.46 -26.98 -17.21
C VAL A 31 -23.51 -25.79 -17.28
N ARG A 32 -23.48 -25.10 -18.41
CA ARG A 32 -22.91 -23.76 -18.53
C ARG A 32 -23.91 -22.80 -17.89
N GLY A 33 -23.71 -22.50 -16.61
CA GLY A 33 -24.32 -21.33 -15.99
C GLY A 33 -23.80 -20.06 -16.68
N PRO A 34 -24.65 -19.04 -16.91
CA PRO A 34 -24.19 -17.76 -17.42
C PRO A 34 -23.31 -17.10 -16.34
N VAL A 35 -22.07 -16.78 -16.69
CA VAL A 35 -21.22 -15.89 -15.89
C VAL A 35 -21.77 -14.47 -16.06
N SER A 36 -22.85 -14.18 -15.34
CA SER A 36 -23.31 -12.83 -15.08
C SER A 36 -22.49 -12.29 -13.91
N GLY A 37 -21.35 -11.70 -14.23
CA GLY A 37 -20.46 -11.02 -13.30
C GLY A 37 -20.23 -9.60 -13.76
N ASP A 38 -21.32 -8.84 -13.98
CA ASP A 38 -21.27 -7.38 -14.14
C ASP A 38 -21.09 -6.76 -12.74
N ASP A 39 -19.98 -7.09 -12.09
CA ASP A 39 -19.55 -6.48 -10.84
C ASP A 39 -18.78 -5.20 -11.20
N ARG A 40 -19.52 -4.28 -11.84
CA ARG A 40 -19.10 -2.89 -12.00
C ARG A 40 -19.00 -2.29 -10.60
N CYS A 41 -17.82 -2.46 -10.00
CA CYS A 41 -17.33 -1.60 -8.94
C CYS A 41 -17.49 -0.17 -9.44
N ARG A 42 -18.55 0.51 -9.00
CA ARG A 42 -18.77 1.93 -9.21
C ARG A 42 -17.66 2.66 -8.46
N TYR A 43 -16.54 2.88 -9.13
CA TYR A 43 -15.53 3.82 -8.66
C TYR A 43 -16.04 5.23 -8.96
N PRO A 44 -15.95 6.18 -8.01
CA PRO A 44 -16.28 7.57 -8.31
C PRO A 44 -15.34 8.07 -9.42
N ALA A 45 -15.94 8.55 -10.51
CA ALA A 45 -15.25 8.99 -11.73
C ALA A 45 -14.67 10.42 -11.64
N THR A 46 -14.64 11.01 -10.46
CA THR A 46 -14.20 12.40 -10.28
C THR A 46 -13.22 12.49 -9.13
N GLY A 47 -12.05 13.08 -9.42
CA GLY A 47 -10.88 13.20 -8.55
C GLY A 47 -11.04 14.10 -7.32
N CYS A 48 -12.20 14.09 -6.66
CA CYS A 48 -12.37 14.69 -5.35
C CYS A 48 -12.13 13.61 -4.29
N PHE A 49 -10.88 13.54 -3.82
CA PHE A 49 -10.57 12.79 -2.61
C PHE A 49 -11.01 13.62 -1.40
N PRO A 50 -11.75 13.03 -0.43
CA PRO A 50 -12.11 13.76 0.79
C PRO A 50 -10.84 14.28 1.47
N SER A 51 -10.89 15.50 2.00
CA SER A 51 -9.82 16.10 2.79
C SER A 51 -9.62 15.28 4.07
N LEU A 52 -8.74 14.29 3.98
CA LEU A 52 -8.38 13.38 5.07
C LEU A 52 -7.46 14.09 6.07
N PRO A 53 -7.49 13.72 7.36
CA PRO A 53 -6.64 14.33 8.39
C PRO A 53 -5.14 14.25 8.04
N SER A 54 -4.41 15.25 8.51
CA SER A 54 -3.12 15.76 8.01
C SER A 54 -1.89 14.89 8.30
N THR A 55 -1.98 14.01 9.28
CA THR A 55 -0.82 13.30 9.86
C THR A 55 -1.25 12.00 10.51
N MET A 56 -0.46 10.93 10.35
CA MET A 56 -0.66 9.66 11.04
C MET A 56 0.46 9.50 12.08
N ARG A 57 0.08 9.42 13.35
CA ARG A 57 1.02 9.41 14.48
C ARG A 57 0.77 8.18 15.34
N VAL A 58 1.82 7.45 15.66
CA VAL A 58 1.76 6.28 16.54
C VAL A 58 2.88 6.34 17.58
N HIS A 59 2.54 5.97 18.81
CA HIS A 59 3.48 5.92 19.93
C HIS A 59 3.86 4.48 20.19
N LEU A 60 5.15 4.19 20.16
CA LEU A 60 5.70 2.86 20.37
C LEU A 60 6.36 2.79 21.74
N GLN A 61 6.15 1.68 22.43
CA GLN A 61 6.79 1.36 23.69
C GLN A 61 7.09 -0.14 23.73
N SER A 62 8.30 -0.49 24.15
CA SER A 62 8.71 -1.88 24.32
C SER A 62 9.44 -2.07 25.64
N TYR A 63 9.09 -3.14 26.36
CA TYR A 63 9.79 -3.63 27.55
C TYR A 63 10.77 -4.77 27.21
N SER A 64 10.99 -5.02 25.92
CA SER A 64 11.93 -6.00 25.39
C SER A 64 12.66 -5.45 24.16
N HIS A 65 13.72 -6.11 23.74
CA HIS A 65 14.38 -5.83 22.48
C HIS A 65 13.44 -6.15 21.32
N VAL A 66 13.12 -5.17 20.48
CA VAL A 66 12.28 -5.35 19.28
C VAL A 66 12.90 -4.61 18.10
N SER A 67 12.93 -5.27 16.95
CA SER A 67 13.45 -4.70 15.70
C SER A 67 12.35 -4.68 14.65
N LEU A 68 12.13 -3.52 14.04
CA LEU A 68 11.28 -3.34 12.87
C LEU A 68 12.19 -3.17 11.66
N HIS A 69 12.12 -4.13 10.74
CA HIS A 69 13.00 -4.15 9.57
C HIS A 69 12.34 -3.57 8.33
N ARG A 70 13.16 -3.02 7.42
CA ARG A 70 12.79 -2.66 6.05
C ARG A 70 11.57 -1.75 5.94
N LEU A 71 11.46 -0.79 6.87
CA LEU A 71 10.47 0.28 6.78
C LEU A 71 10.75 1.11 5.53
N PHE A 72 9.76 1.27 4.66
CA PHE A 72 9.90 1.94 3.38
C PHE A 72 8.64 2.76 3.06
N LEU A 73 8.60 4.00 3.53
CA LEU A 73 7.43 4.87 3.42
C LEU A 73 7.46 5.74 2.18
N ALA A 74 6.30 5.93 1.56
CA ALA A 74 6.13 6.88 0.45
C ALA A 74 6.01 8.35 0.91
N PHE A 75 6.15 8.60 2.21
CA PHE A 75 5.96 9.88 2.88
C PHE A 75 7.10 10.12 3.87
N PRO A 76 7.44 11.38 4.19
CA PRO A 76 8.40 11.68 5.23
C PRO A 76 7.96 11.10 6.58
N LEU A 77 8.89 10.44 7.27
CA LEU A 77 8.67 9.87 8.60
C LEU A 77 9.53 10.60 9.60
N THR A 78 8.90 11.21 10.61
CA THR A 78 9.60 11.77 11.75
C THR A 78 9.61 10.74 12.88
N ILE A 79 10.78 10.45 13.43
CA ILE A 79 10.96 9.54 14.55
C ILE A 79 11.49 10.36 15.72
N VAL A 80 10.78 10.33 16.85
CA VAL A 80 11.17 11.04 18.08
C VAL A 80 11.35 10.02 19.19
N ALA A 81 12.56 9.86 19.70
CA ALA A 81 12.76 9.06 20.90
C ALA A 81 12.20 9.81 22.12
N THR A 82 11.45 9.12 22.96
CA THR A 82 10.84 9.69 24.17
C THR A 82 11.46 9.11 25.43
N HIS A 83 11.77 7.82 25.45
CA HIS A 83 12.42 7.18 26.60
C HIS A 83 13.28 5.99 26.17
N GLY A 84 14.25 5.62 27.01
CA GLY A 84 15.12 4.47 26.76
C GLY A 84 16.00 4.61 25.52
N ARG A 85 16.52 3.48 25.05
CA ARG A 85 17.46 3.41 23.94
C ARG A 85 16.75 2.99 22.65
N SER A 86 16.80 3.86 21.65
CA SER A 86 16.19 3.67 20.33
C SER A 86 17.24 3.90 19.25
N VAL A 87 17.40 2.98 18.30
CA VAL A 87 18.41 3.07 17.25
C VAL A 87 17.74 3.01 15.89
N VAL A 88 18.07 3.94 15.00
CA VAL A 88 17.66 3.91 13.60
C VAL A 88 18.85 3.50 12.75
N ARG A 89 18.68 2.47 11.91
CA ARG A 89 19.66 2.07 10.91
C ARG A 89 19.21 2.53 9.53
N ARG A 90 20.05 3.29 8.82
CA ARG A 90 19.78 3.74 7.45
C ARG A 90 21.08 3.85 6.68
N ARG A 91 21.06 3.46 5.39
CA ARG A 91 22.24 3.53 4.49
C ARG A 91 23.50 2.86 5.07
N GLY A 92 23.34 1.77 5.82
CA GLY A 92 24.44 1.05 6.46
C GLY A 92 24.97 1.67 7.77
N HIS A 93 24.42 2.81 8.20
CA HIS A 93 24.81 3.48 9.44
C HIS A 93 23.75 3.33 10.52
N GLU A 94 24.19 3.11 11.75
CA GLU A 94 23.35 3.11 12.94
C GLU A 94 23.45 4.45 13.65
N ARG A 95 22.30 4.99 14.06
CA ARG A 95 22.21 6.23 14.80
C ARG A 95 21.35 6.00 16.04
N LEU A 96 21.96 6.20 17.20
CA LEU A 96 21.24 6.31 18.47
C LEU A 96 20.37 7.57 18.44
N LEU A 97 19.09 7.41 18.74
CA LEU A 97 18.16 8.52 18.91
C LEU A 97 18.24 9.04 20.35
N VAL A 98 18.60 10.31 20.48
CA VAL A 98 18.64 10.99 21.78
C VAL A 98 17.23 11.48 22.11
N PRO A 99 16.69 11.20 23.32
CA PRO A 99 15.39 11.71 23.71
C PRO A 99 15.27 13.24 23.52
N GLY A 100 14.13 13.67 23.00
CA GLY A 100 13.87 15.09 22.69
C GLY A 100 14.41 15.58 21.35
N HIS A 101 15.21 14.77 20.65
CA HIS A 101 15.61 15.05 19.27
C HIS A 101 14.78 14.21 18.30
N ASP A 102 14.36 14.84 17.20
CA ASP A 102 13.71 14.16 16.11
C ASP A 102 14.69 13.82 14.99
N VAL A 103 14.38 12.75 14.26
CA VAL A 103 15.05 12.40 13.02
C VAL A 103 13.99 12.28 11.94
N THR A 104 14.12 13.11 10.91
CA THR A 104 13.32 12.97 9.70
C THR A 104 13.99 12.00 8.73
N ILE A 105 13.18 11.07 8.23
CA ILE A 105 13.51 10.10 7.21
C ILE A 105 12.78 10.53 5.94
N GLU A 106 13.54 10.67 4.86
CA GLU A 106 12.99 11.07 3.57
C GLU A 106 12.09 9.97 2.97
N PRO A 107 11.10 10.34 2.13
CA PRO A 107 10.33 9.38 1.37
C PRO A 107 11.23 8.42 0.59
N PHE A 108 10.83 7.16 0.51
CA PHE A 108 11.53 6.10 -0.24
C PHE A 108 12.93 5.78 0.30
N GLU A 109 13.25 6.20 1.53
CA GLU A 109 14.43 5.70 2.24
C GLU A 109 14.06 4.45 3.03
N THR A 110 14.87 3.39 2.89
CA THR A 110 14.71 2.17 3.68
C THR A 110 15.44 2.34 5.00
N ILE A 111 14.74 2.06 6.11
CA ILE A 111 15.32 2.09 7.45
C ILE A 111 14.96 0.83 8.23
N ASP A 112 15.76 0.54 9.25
CA ASP A 112 15.38 -0.34 10.34
C ASP A 112 15.28 0.48 11.63
N MET A 113 14.38 0.07 12.52
CA MET A 113 14.21 0.68 13.86
C MET A 113 14.40 -0.40 14.92
N HIS A 114 15.26 -0.11 15.90
CA HIS A 114 15.51 -0.98 17.04
C HIS A 114 15.06 -0.27 18.33
N LEU A 115 14.16 -0.92 19.07
CA LEU A 115 13.73 -0.52 20.40
C LEU A 115 14.44 -1.41 21.41
N ASP A 116 15.42 -0.85 22.10
CA ASP A 116 16.29 -1.54 23.05
C ASP A 116 15.69 -1.45 24.47
N GLY A 117 14.48 -2.00 24.62
CA GLY A 117 13.73 -1.99 25.87
C GLY A 117 14.12 -3.15 26.79
N SER A 118 13.98 -2.92 28.11
CA SER A 118 14.15 -3.94 29.15
C SER A 118 13.00 -3.88 30.16
N SER A 119 12.91 -4.89 31.03
CA SER A 119 11.89 -4.96 32.07
C SER A 119 11.96 -3.78 33.06
N GLY A 120 13.16 -3.27 33.33
CA GLY A 120 13.38 -2.12 34.23
C GLY A 120 13.36 -0.76 33.53
N GLN A 121 13.63 -0.72 32.23
CA GLN A 121 13.68 0.52 31.45
C GLN A 121 13.10 0.28 30.05
N PRO A 122 11.84 0.67 29.80
CA PRO A 122 11.25 0.54 28.48
C PRO A 122 11.94 1.47 27.47
N SER A 123 11.94 1.09 26.20
CA SER A 123 12.28 1.98 25.09
C SER A 123 11.00 2.50 24.46
N SER A 124 10.90 3.80 24.21
CA SER A 124 9.75 4.40 23.55
C SER A 124 10.14 5.46 22.54
N CYS A 125 9.39 5.48 21.44
CA CYS A 125 9.51 6.48 20.40
C CYS A 125 8.16 6.80 19.76
N THR A 126 8.07 7.93 19.08
CA THR A 126 6.91 8.30 18.28
C THR A 126 7.27 8.23 16.82
N PHE A 127 6.41 7.61 16.02
CA PHE A 127 6.44 7.72 14.56
C PHE A 127 5.36 8.70 14.12
N GLU A 128 5.74 9.68 13.31
CA GLU A 128 4.82 10.63 12.71
C GLU A 128 5.03 10.66 11.20
N ILE A 129 4.04 10.19 10.46
CA ILE A 129 3.97 10.34 9.02
C ILE A 129 3.36 11.69 8.71
N ARG A 130 4.17 12.57 8.11
CA ARG A 130 3.71 13.84 7.58
C ARG A 130 3.21 13.61 6.17
N ARG A 131 1.90 13.75 5.93
CA ARG A 131 1.39 13.70 4.56
C ARG A 131 1.84 14.98 3.86
N GLY A 132 2.91 14.87 3.08
CA GLY A 132 3.38 15.94 2.22
C GLY A 132 2.36 16.28 1.14
N MET A 133 2.57 17.42 0.47
CA MET A 133 1.78 17.82 -0.69
C MET A 133 1.69 16.68 -1.72
N PRO A 134 0.59 16.58 -2.48
CA PRO A 134 0.51 15.64 -3.59
C PRO A 134 1.76 15.80 -4.46
N GLY A 135 2.41 14.68 -4.77
CA GLY A 135 3.66 14.66 -5.51
C GLY A 135 3.60 15.56 -6.73
N THR A 136 4.68 16.27 -7.00
CA THR A 136 4.73 17.15 -8.15
C THR A 136 4.61 16.31 -9.43
N PRO A 137 4.17 16.90 -10.58
CA PRO A 137 4.23 16.20 -11.85
C PRO A 137 5.64 15.70 -12.22
N GLN A 138 6.68 16.25 -11.59
CA GLN A 138 8.07 15.87 -11.76
C GLN A 138 8.47 14.61 -10.97
N ASP A 139 7.66 14.20 -9.99
CA ASP A 139 7.93 12.99 -9.22
C ASP A 139 7.90 11.74 -10.10
N ALA A 140 8.84 10.83 -9.85
CA ALA A 140 8.89 9.57 -10.58
C ALA A 140 7.58 8.78 -10.43
N LEU A 141 7.19 8.09 -11.50
CA LEU A 141 5.91 7.37 -11.59
C LEU A 141 5.69 6.39 -10.43
N HIS A 142 6.71 5.62 -10.04
CA HIS A 142 6.64 4.71 -8.89
C HIS A 142 6.34 5.45 -7.58
N GLN A 143 6.84 6.67 -7.38
CA GLN A 143 6.59 7.45 -6.16
C GLN A 143 5.13 7.88 -6.08
N ARG A 144 4.59 8.38 -7.20
CA ARG A 144 3.18 8.80 -7.32
C ARG A 144 2.23 7.63 -7.06
N ILE A 145 2.53 6.46 -7.62
CA ILE A 145 1.73 5.24 -7.40
C ILE A 145 1.86 4.78 -5.94
N SER A 146 3.07 4.76 -5.39
CA SER A 146 3.31 4.32 -4.00
C SER A 146 2.50 5.13 -2.99
N ARG A 147 2.50 6.45 -3.12
CA ARG A 147 1.69 7.32 -2.24
C ARG A 147 0.21 7.01 -2.33
N ARG A 148 -0.31 6.80 -3.54
CA ARG A 148 -1.73 6.45 -3.73
C ARG A 148 -2.07 5.09 -3.16
N VAL A 149 -1.23 4.07 -3.37
CA VAL A 149 -1.44 2.74 -2.79
C VAL A 149 -1.43 2.81 -1.26
N PHE A 150 -0.48 3.54 -0.66
CA PHE A 150 -0.43 3.69 0.80
C PHE A 150 -1.68 4.38 1.36
N LEU A 151 -2.18 5.42 0.68
CA LEU A 151 -3.38 6.15 1.12
C LEU A 151 -4.67 5.34 0.94
N GLN A 152 -4.74 4.54 -0.13
CA GLN A 152 -5.93 3.77 -0.51
C GLN A 152 -5.59 2.31 -0.81
N PRO A 153 -5.10 1.56 0.19
CA PRO A 153 -4.59 0.20 -0.01
C PRO A 153 -5.68 -0.78 -0.48
N GLN A 154 -6.94 -0.51 -0.14
CA GLN A 154 -8.10 -1.36 -0.41
C GLN A 154 -8.44 -1.50 -1.90
N TYR A 155 -8.02 -0.57 -2.76
CA TYR A 155 -8.34 -0.66 -4.18
C TYR A 155 -7.60 -1.80 -4.87
N ALA A 156 -8.23 -2.33 -5.92
CA ALA A 156 -7.67 -3.36 -6.80
C ALA A 156 -6.62 -2.75 -7.74
N TRP A 157 -5.48 -2.32 -7.17
CA TRP A 157 -4.37 -1.73 -7.89
C TRP A 157 -3.82 -2.68 -8.94
N SER A 158 -4.18 -2.42 -10.20
CA SER A 158 -3.71 -3.14 -11.37
C SER A 158 -3.10 -2.17 -12.38
N ALA A 159 -2.30 -2.68 -13.30
CA ALA A 159 -1.71 -1.85 -14.34
C ALA A 159 -2.80 -1.19 -15.21
N GLY A 160 -3.91 -1.88 -15.50
CA GLY A 160 -5.04 -1.31 -16.25
C GLY A 160 -5.72 -0.17 -15.49
N PHE A 161 -6.03 -0.40 -14.22
CA PHE A 161 -6.65 0.60 -13.34
C PHE A 161 -5.82 1.87 -13.17
N ILE A 162 -4.49 1.74 -13.15
CA ILE A 162 -3.57 2.89 -13.07
C ILE A 162 -3.46 3.57 -14.43
N ALA A 163 -3.27 2.79 -15.51
CA ALA A 163 -3.16 3.23 -16.90
C ALA A 163 -4.30 4.16 -17.31
N GLU A 164 -5.54 3.76 -17.04
CA GLU A 164 -6.74 4.55 -17.33
C GLU A 164 -6.75 5.90 -16.62
N ARG A 165 -6.21 5.99 -15.39
CA ARG A 165 -6.18 7.23 -14.62
C ARG A 165 -5.06 8.19 -14.98
N ILE A 166 -4.03 7.71 -15.64
CA ILE A 166 -2.87 8.53 -16.03
C ILE A 166 -2.82 8.71 -17.55
N ASP A 167 -3.86 8.28 -18.27
CA ASP A 167 -3.96 8.31 -19.73
C ASP A 167 -2.73 7.72 -20.43
N MET A 168 -2.35 6.50 -20.02
CA MET A 168 -1.18 5.81 -20.54
C MET A 168 -1.48 4.32 -20.77
N PRO A 169 -1.05 3.71 -21.89
CA PRO A 169 -1.18 2.27 -22.08
C PRO A 169 -0.53 1.45 -20.95
N ALA A 170 -1.21 0.40 -20.48
CA ALA A 170 -0.73 -0.44 -19.38
C ALA A 170 0.61 -1.15 -19.66
N THR A 171 0.96 -1.36 -20.93
CA THR A 171 2.27 -1.88 -21.35
C THR A 171 3.38 -0.85 -21.16
N GLN A 172 3.13 0.40 -21.53
CA GLN A 172 4.06 1.51 -21.31
C GLN A 172 4.27 1.80 -19.82
N LEU A 173 3.20 1.79 -19.02
CA LEU A 173 3.27 1.91 -17.56
C LEU A 173 4.24 0.87 -16.95
N ARG A 174 4.09 -0.40 -17.32
CA ARG A 174 4.98 -1.47 -16.82
C ARG A 174 6.43 -1.27 -17.24
N ARG A 175 6.67 -0.87 -18.49
CA ARG A 175 8.02 -0.57 -18.99
C ARG A 175 8.67 0.58 -18.21
N LEU A 176 7.91 1.65 -17.94
CA LEU A 176 8.40 2.80 -17.18
C LEU A 176 8.68 2.46 -15.71
N LEU A 177 7.83 1.64 -15.09
CA LEU A 177 8.10 1.16 -13.73
C LEU A 177 9.35 0.27 -13.69
N PHE A 178 9.49 -0.63 -14.67
CA PHE A 178 10.66 -1.50 -14.77
C PHE A 178 11.95 -0.71 -15.02
N SER A 179 11.92 0.32 -15.87
CA SER A 179 13.08 1.20 -16.07
C SER A 179 13.43 2.02 -14.83
N GLN A 180 12.49 2.17 -13.89
CA GLN A 180 12.72 2.75 -12.56
C GLN A 180 13.13 1.69 -11.52
N GLY A 181 13.42 0.45 -11.93
CA GLY A 181 13.84 -0.64 -11.05
C GLY A 181 12.74 -1.18 -10.14
N THR A 182 11.47 -0.92 -10.44
CA THR A 182 10.35 -1.28 -9.56
C THR A 182 9.31 -2.12 -10.30
N ALA A 183 8.87 -3.22 -9.69
CA ALA A 183 7.70 -3.97 -10.15
C ALA A 183 6.43 -3.43 -9.49
N LEU A 184 5.34 -3.26 -10.26
CA LEU A 184 4.06 -2.78 -9.74
C LEU A 184 3.53 -3.67 -8.60
N THR A 185 3.67 -4.98 -8.74
CA THR A 185 3.23 -5.96 -7.73
C THR A 185 3.97 -5.79 -6.41
N ASP A 186 5.30 -5.63 -6.46
CA ASP A 186 6.14 -5.44 -5.28
C ASP A 186 5.89 -4.08 -4.61
N LEU A 187 5.72 -3.03 -5.41
CA LEU A 187 5.31 -1.72 -4.93
C LEU A 187 3.98 -1.81 -4.17
N CYS A 188 2.95 -2.41 -4.78
CA CYS A 188 1.65 -2.55 -4.17
C CYS A 188 1.72 -3.36 -2.87
N ARG A 189 2.46 -4.48 -2.90
CA ARG A 189 2.67 -5.34 -1.72
C ARG A 189 3.33 -4.55 -0.59
N THR A 190 4.43 -3.86 -0.89
CA THR A 190 5.19 -3.08 0.09
C THR A 190 4.34 -1.99 0.72
N GLN A 191 3.65 -1.17 -0.10
CA GLN A 191 2.87 -0.05 0.43
C GLN A 191 1.63 -0.50 1.21
N ARG A 192 1.01 -1.64 0.84
CA ARG A 192 -0.06 -2.25 1.64
C ARG A 192 0.44 -2.76 2.99
N LEU A 193 1.61 -3.41 3.02
CA LEU A 193 2.23 -3.86 4.27
C LEU A 193 2.62 -2.68 5.17
N MET A 194 3.19 -1.62 4.60
CA MET A 194 3.48 -0.39 5.34
C MET A 194 2.21 0.21 5.93
N ARG A 195 1.12 0.29 5.14
CA ARG A 195 -0.16 0.79 5.66
C ARG A 195 -0.71 -0.12 6.75
N LEU A 196 -0.64 -1.45 6.58
CA LEU A 196 -1.06 -2.42 7.60
C LEU A 196 -0.29 -2.24 8.92
N LEU A 197 1.02 -2.04 8.85
CA LEU A 197 1.87 -1.82 10.03
C LEU A 197 1.38 -0.61 10.84
N PHE A 198 1.16 0.53 10.19
CA PHE A 198 0.72 1.74 10.88
C PHE A 198 -0.71 1.64 11.41
N GLU A 199 -1.63 0.99 10.69
CA GLU A 199 -2.99 0.75 11.18
C GLU A 199 -3.02 -0.22 12.36
N ALA A 200 -2.18 -1.25 12.33
CA ALA A 200 -2.00 -2.17 13.46
C ALA A 200 -1.46 -1.44 14.70
N MET A 201 -0.54 -0.49 14.52
CA MET A 201 0.03 0.33 15.61
C MET A 201 -0.88 1.49 16.05
N ALA A 202 -1.76 2.00 15.19
CA ALA A 202 -2.74 3.01 15.58
C ALA A 202 -3.86 2.38 16.43
N GLY A 203 -4.25 1.15 16.10
CA GLY A 203 -5.30 0.41 16.82
C GLY A 203 -6.73 0.77 16.40
N ASP A 204 -6.90 1.68 15.44
CA ASP A 204 -8.19 2.16 14.93
C ASP A 204 -9.00 1.06 14.20
N VAL A 205 -8.30 0.07 13.64
CA VAL A 205 -8.92 -1.04 12.90
C VAL A 205 -8.84 -2.33 13.74
N ALA A 206 -9.95 -3.06 13.80
CA ALA A 206 -10.00 -4.36 14.46
C ALA A 206 -9.07 -5.36 13.77
N MET A 207 -8.43 -6.24 14.55
CA MET A 207 -7.44 -7.20 14.02
C MET A 207 -8.00 -8.08 12.89
N ALA A 208 -9.26 -8.52 13.02
CA ALA A 208 -9.95 -9.33 12.03
C ALA A 208 -10.17 -8.59 10.69
N ASP A 209 -10.27 -7.25 10.73
CA ASP A 209 -10.58 -6.42 9.56
C ASP A 209 -9.32 -5.89 8.85
N LEU A 210 -8.14 -5.90 9.50
CA LEU A 210 -6.90 -5.33 8.96
C LEU A 210 -6.56 -5.87 7.56
N LYS A 211 -6.68 -7.18 7.37
CA LYS A 211 -6.40 -7.84 6.08
C LYS A 211 -7.29 -7.28 4.96
N ARG A 212 -8.58 -7.16 5.23
CA ARG A 212 -9.58 -6.62 4.28
C ARG A 212 -9.36 -5.13 4.07
N PHE A 213 -9.09 -4.40 5.14
CA PHE A 213 -8.85 -2.95 5.11
C PHE A 213 -7.71 -2.58 4.17
N VAL A 214 -6.61 -3.33 4.17
CA VAL A 214 -5.47 -3.06 3.26
C VAL A 214 -5.63 -3.68 1.86
N GLY A 215 -6.80 -4.25 1.54
CA GLY A 215 -7.04 -4.88 0.25
C GLY A 215 -6.13 -6.09 -0.01
N TRP A 216 -5.72 -6.80 1.03
CA TRP A 216 -4.93 -8.02 0.87
C TRP A 216 -5.79 -9.14 0.26
N PRO A 217 -5.25 -9.98 -0.64
CA PRO A 217 -6.01 -11.08 -1.22
C PRO A 217 -6.60 -12.01 -0.15
N PRO A 218 -7.86 -12.48 -0.30
CA PRO A 218 -8.52 -13.30 0.73
C PRO A 218 -7.77 -14.61 1.00
N ASN A 219 -7.16 -15.20 -0.04
CA ASN A 219 -6.39 -16.44 0.05
C ASN A 219 -4.89 -16.20 0.30
N GLY A 220 -4.45 -14.94 0.39
CA GLY A 220 -3.05 -14.59 0.64
C GLY A 220 -2.72 -14.65 2.12
N ASP A 221 -1.55 -15.19 2.47
CA ASP A 221 -1.02 -15.13 3.83
C ASP A 221 -0.42 -13.75 4.08
N VAL A 222 -1.16 -12.92 4.83
CA VAL A 222 -0.71 -11.58 5.21
C VAL A 222 0.28 -11.63 6.37
N GLU A 223 0.17 -12.61 7.25
CA GLU A 223 0.98 -12.70 8.46
C GLU A 223 2.41 -13.09 8.11
N SER A 224 2.60 -14.11 7.27
CA SER A 224 3.92 -14.47 6.73
C SER A 224 4.53 -13.31 5.96
N ALA A 225 3.78 -12.67 5.06
CA ALA A 225 4.31 -11.54 4.29
C ALA A 225 4.71 -10.33 5.17
N PHE A 226 3.97 -10.11 6.26
CA PHE A 226 4.25 -9.06 7.23
C PHE A 226 5.49 -9.39 8.07
N TYR A 227 5.55 -10.62 8.60
CA TYR A 227 6.70 -11.11 9.36
C TYR A 227 7.98 -11.10 8.52
N ASP A 228 7.91 -11.61 7.29
CA ASP A 228 9.04 -11.57 6.37
C ASP A 228 9.56 -10.15 6.24
N ARG A 229 8.67 -9.17 5.99
CA ARG A 229 9.05 -7.78 5.77
C ARG A 229 9.66 -7.13 7.01
N PHE A 230 8.94 -7.18 8.14
CA PHE A 230 9.23 -6.36 9.32
C PHE A 230 9.94 -7.11 10.46
N GLY A 231 10.02 -8.44 10.39
CA GLY A 231 10.59 -9.31 11.43
C GLY A 231 9.76 -9.45 12.69
N VAL A 232 8.52 -8.96 12.69
CA VAL A 232 7.57 -9.07 13.80
C VAL A 232 6.19 -9.48 13.30
N SER A 233 5.40 -10.13 14.14
CA SER A 233 3.99 -10.44 13.85
C SER A 233 3.13 -9.17 13.90
N VAL A 234 1.94 -9.21 13.28
CA VAL A 234 0.99 -8.09 13.34
C VAL A 234 0.54 -7.84 14.77
N GLN A 235 0.38 -8.90 15.56
CA GLN A 235 0.05 -8.81 16.98
C GLN A 235 1.16 -8.13 17.79
N THR A 236 2.44 -8.48 17.53
CA THR A 236 3.57 -7.83 18.20
C THR A 236 3.62 -6.35 17.84
N ALA A 237 3.47 -5.99 16.56
CA ALA A 237 3.40 -4.58 16.15
C ALA A 237 2.28 -3.81 16.87
N ARG A 238 1.08 -4.42 17.00
CA ARG A 238 -0.02 -3.81 17.77
C ARG A 238 0.29 -3.67 19.26
N ARG A 239 1.00 -4.62 19.86
CA ARG A 239 1.41 -4.54 21.28
C ARG A 239 2.49 -3.49 21.53
N LEU A 240 3.29 -3.13 20.53
CA LEU A 240 4.21 -2.00 20.63
C LEU A 240 3.46 -0.68 20.78
N ALA A 241 2.23 -0.58 20.28
CA ALA A 241 1.45 0.63 20.41
C ALA A 241 1.12 0.92 21.87
N SER A 242 1.63 2.04 22.38
CA SER A 242 1.20 2.59 23.66
C SER A 242 0.18 3.68 23.41
N HIS A 243 -1.05 3.49 23.89
CA HIS A 243 -2.09 4.53 23.81
C HIS A 243 -1.81 5.71 24.76
N ARG A 244 -0.75 5.64 25.58
CA ARG A 244 -0.34 6.75 26.45
C ARG A 244 0.59 7.67 25.67
N VAL A 245 0.04 8.81 25.25
CA VAL A 245 0.84 9.99 24.94
C VAL A 245 1.60 10.35 26.21
N PRO A 246 2.94 10.39 26.23
CA PRO A 246 3.63 11.06 27.30
C PRO A 246 3.24 12.52 27.17
N GLU A 247 2.44 13.04 28.10
CA GLU A 247 2.28 14.47 28.29
C GLU A 247 3.69 15.03 28.42
N LEU A 248 4.15 15.72 27.38
CA LEU A 248 5.29 16.62 27.52
C LEU A 248 4.87 17.60 28.60
N ARG A 249 5.39 17.41 29.81
CA ARG A 249 5.50 18.48 30.79
C ARG A 249 6.17 19.64 30.06
N ARG A 250 5.35 20.59 29.61
CA ARG A 250 5.80 21.95 29.33
C ARG A 250 6.27 22.47 30.68
N SER A 251 7.53 22.24 30.98
CA SER A 251 8.25 22.99 32.00
C SER A 251 8.26 24.43 31.51
N ILE A 252 7.28 25.20 31.96
CA ILE A 252 7.28 26.65 31.83
C ILE A 252 8.49 27.13 32.65
N ALA A 253 9.36 27.86 31.96
CA ALA A 253 10.47 28.60 32.54
C ALA A 253 9.96 29.70 33.49
#